data_AF-A0A1X9MMW3-F1
#
_entry.id   AF-A0A1X9MMW3-F1
#
_cell.length_a   1.000
_cell.length_b   1.000
_cell.length_c   1.000
_cell.angle_alpha   90.00
_cell.angle_beta   90.00
_cell.angle_gamma   90.00
#
_symmetry.space_group_name_H-M   'P 1'
#
loop_
_entity.id
_entity.type
_entity.pdbx_description
1 polymer ?
#
loop_
_entity_poly.entity_id
_entity_poly.type
_entity_poly.pdbx_seq_one_letter_code
_entity_poly.pdbx_strand_id
1 'polypeptide(L)' 'MEFVGPCKRCMIITVDPDNAKRDASLHKTVIKENNNKFGVYASVIKKGDIHVDNDIHLLD' A
#
# COMPACT_ATOMS: atom_id res chain seq x y z
N MET A 1 -4.23 3.56 -14.82
CA MET A 1 -4.39 4.35 -13.58
C MET A 1 -3.26 5.37 -13.53
N GLU A 2 -3.41 6.48 -12.84
CA GLU A 2 -2.34 7.48 -12.63
C GLU A 2 -1.82 7.41 -11.20
N PHE A 3 -0.52 7.61 -11.01
CA PHE A 3 0.08 7.69 -9.69
C PHE A 3 -0.31 9.01 -9.01
N VAL A 4 -0.82 8.92 -7.77
CA VAL A 4 -1.21 10.10 -6.97
C VAL A 4 -0.16 10.41 -5.92
N GLY A 5 0.44 9.39 -5.31
CA GLY A 5 1.43 9.60 -4.26
C GLY A 5 1.74 8.35 -3.43
N PRO A 6 2.78 8.41 -2.60
CA PRO A 6 3.13 7.32 -1.70
C PRO A 6 2.11 7.18 -0.56
N CYS A 7 1.78 5.93 -0.18
CA CYS A 7 0.88 5.65 0.92
C CYS A 7 1.64 5.68 2.26
N LYS A 8 1.39 6.70 3.08
CA LYS A 8 1.89 6.72 4.47
C LYS A 8 1.12 5.70 5.30
N ARG A 9 1.84 4.84 6.01
CA ARG A 9 1.19 3.85 6.88
C ARG A 9 0.83 4.47 8.22
N CYS A 10 -0.35 4.13 8.69
CA CYS A 10 -0.83 4.44 10.02
C CYS A 10 -0.71 3.18 10.90
N MET A 11 -1.07 3.31 12.18
CA MET A 11 -1.01 2.24 13.18
C MET A 11 -1.71 0.94 12.79
N ILE A 12 -2.59 0.94 11.78
CA ILE A 12 -3.44 -0.21 11.46
C ILE A 12 -2.61 -1.41 11.02
N ILE A 13 -1.43 -1.18 10.43
CA ILE A 13 -0.51 -2.25 10.04
C ILE A 13 0.07 -3.02 11.22
N THR A 14 -0.07 -2.51 12.45
CA THR A 14 0.41 -3.22 13.64
C THR A 14 -0.54 -4.33 14.09
N VAL A 15 -1.77 -4.39 13.57
CA VAL A 15 -2.79 -5.34 13.99
C VAL A 15 -2.63 -6.65 13.23
N ASP A 16 -2.43 -7.74 13.97
CA ASP A 16 -2.47 -9.10 13.46
C ASP A 16 -3.90 -9.42 12.97
N PRO A 17 -4.10 -9.84 11.71
CA PRO A 17 -5.42 -10.07 11.16
C PRO A 17 -6.13 -11.31 11.72
N ASP A 18 -5.39 -12.29 12.25
CA ASP A 18 -5.95 -13.55 12.75
C ASP A 18 -6.41 -13.44 14.20
N ASN A 19 -5.73 -12.61 15.01
CA ASN A 19 -5.96 -12.56 16.45
C ASN A 19 -6.07 -11.14 17.06
N ALA A 20 -5.99 -10.08 16.25
CA ALA A 20 -6.12 -8.68 16.63
C ALA A 20 -5.07 -8.15 17.63
N LYS A 21 -4.01 -8.91 17.95
CA LYS A 21 -2.89 -8.41 18.75
C LYS A 21 -2.15 -7.31 17.99
N ARG A 22 -1.58 -6.36 18.71
CA ARG A 22 -0.82 -5.25 18.14
C ARG A 22 0.68 -5.44 18.35
N ASP A 23 1.44 -5.41 17.27
CA ASP A 23 2.90 -5.32 17.30
C ASP A 23 3.37 -4.02 16.62
N ALA A 24 3.86 -3.09 17.44
CA ALA A 24 4.37 -1.81 16.97
C ALA A 24 5.72 -1.92 16.23
N SER A 25 6.41 -3.07 16.29
CA SER A 25 7.71 -3.28 15.65
C SER A 25 7.64 -3.02 14.14
N LEU A 26 6.57 -3.49 13.48
CA LEU A 26 6.38 -3.33 12.05
C LEU A 26 6.26 -1.84 11.65
N HIS A 27 5.45 -1.06 12.37
CA HIS A 27 5.30 0.36 12.05
C HIS A 27 6.59 1.15 12.31
N LYS A 28 7.32 0.84 13.39
CA LYS A 28 8.63 1.45 13.68
C LYS A 28 9.65 1.16 12.56
N THR A 29 9.67 -0.07 12.05
CA THR A 29 10.53 -0.45 10.93
C THR A 29 10.16 0.31 9.66
N VAL A 30 8.87 0.42 9.31
CA VAL A 30 8.43 1.18 8.12
C VAL A 30 8.76 2.68 8.25
N ILE A 31 8.66 3.26 9.45
CA ILE A 31 9.09 4.64 9.71
C ILE A 31 10.58 4.80 9.44
N LYS A 32 11.43 3.94 10.03
CA LYS A 32 12.88 4.06 9.97
C LYS A 32 13.43 3.77 8.58
N GLU A 33 13.00 2.66 7.97
CA GLU A 33 13.61 2.13 6.75
C GLU A 33 12.95 2.67 5.47
N ASN A 34 11.67 3.06 5.54
CA ASN A 34 10.88 3.47 4.36
C ASN A 34 10.30 4.88 4.48
N ASN A 35 10.78 5.71 5.42
CA ASN A 35 10.26 7.06 5.69
C ASN A 35 8.72 7.06 5.86
N ASN A 36 8.22 6.04 6.56
CA ASN A 36 6.81 5.76 6.81
C ASN A 36 5.93 5.51 5.57
N LYS A 37 6.51 5.19 4.40
CA LYS A 37 5.79 4.96 3.14
C LYS A 37 5.82 3.49 2.75
N PHE A 38 4.66 2.90 2.49
CA PHE A 38 4.56 1.54 1.98
C PHE A 38 3.31 1.40 1.10
N GLY A 39 3.50 1.13 -0.19
CA GLY A 39 2.45 1.16 -1.21
C GLY A 39 2.22 2.56 -1.80
N VAL A 40 1.29 2.63 -2.74
CA VAL A 40 0.98 3.84 -3.51
C VAL A 40 -0.53 4.05 -3.63
N TYR A 41 -0.95 5.30 -3.73
CA TYR A 41 -2.29 5.65 -4.17
C TYR A 41 -2.26 5.93 -5.68
N ALA A 42 -3.32 5.48 -6.35
CA ALA A 42 -3.52 5.72 -7.76
C ALA A 42 -4.98 6.15 -8.04
N SER A 43 -5.16 6.93 -9.08
CA SER A 43 -6.44 7.44 -9.54
C SER A 43 -6.88 6.70 -10.82
N VAL A 44 -8.18 6.56 -11.00
CA VAL A 44 -8.76 5.89 -12.17
C VAL A 44 -8.86 6.88 -13.33
N ILE A 45 -7.95 6.77 -14.30
CA ILE A 45 -8.00 7.53 -15.56
C ILE A 45 -9.14 7.00 -16.47
N LYS A 46 -9.31 5.68 -16.53
CA LYS A 46 -10.30 4.99 -17.36
C LYS A 46 -10.91 3.83 -16.59
N LYS A 47 -12.24 3.76 -16.57
CA LYS A 47 -12.99 2.66 -15.95
C LYS A 47 -12.89 1.38 -16.79
N GLY A 48 -12.98 0.23 -16.12
CA GLY A 48 -12.99 -1.09 -16.73
C GLY A 48 -12.81 -2.17 -15.67
N ASP A 49 -12.83 -3.42 -16.11
CA ASP A 49 -12.64 -4.58 -15.24
C ASP A 49 -11.17 -5.00 -15.21
N ILE A 50 -10.71 -5.45 -14.04
CA ILE A 50 -9.36 -6.01 -13.84
C ILE A 50 -9.50 -7.40 -13.24
N HIS A 51 -8.61 -8.29 -13.61
CA HIS A 51 -8.59 -9.67 -13.14
C HIS A 51 -7.18 -10.06 -12.67
N VAL A 52 -7.11 -11.07 -11.81
CA VAL A 52 -5.84 -11.74 -11.49
C VAL A 52 -5.21 -12.22 -12.80
N ASP A 53 -3.87 -12.18 -12.87
CA ASP A 53 -3.08 -12.54 -14.05
C ASP A 53 -3.20 -11.61 -15.27
N ASN A 54 -3.82 -10.43 -15.14
CA ASN A 54 -3.69 -9.40 -16.17
C ASN A 54 -2.27 -8.81 -16.18
N ASP A 55 -1.71 -8.69 -17.38
CA ASP A 55 -0.44 -8.00 -17.59
C ASP A 55 -0.54 -6.53 -17.18
N ILE A 56 0.51 -6.05 -16.52
CA ILE A 56 0.64 -4.65 -16.12
C ILE A 56 1.70 -4.00 -16.99
N HIS A 57 1.31 -2.94 -17.70
CA HIS A 57 2.21 -2.15 -18.52
C HIS A 57 2.42 -0.77 -17.89
N LEU A 58 3.68 -0.35 -17.77
CA LEU A 58 4.01 1.04 -17.50
C LEU A 58 3.81 1.83 -18.80
N LEU A 59 3.02 2.89 -18.73
CA LEU A 59 2.76 3.79 -19.84
C LEU A 59 3.62 5.06 -19.65
N ASP A 60 4.10 5.62 -20.77
CA ASP A 60 4.86 6.87 -20.80
C ASP A 60 3.99 8.12 -20.55
#